data_AF-A0AAJ4ZQ00-F1
#
_entry.id   AF-A0AAJ4ZQ00-F1
#
_cell.length_a   1.000
_cell.length_b   1.000
_cell.length_c   1.000
_cell.angle_alpha   90.00
_cell.angle_beta   90.00
_cell.angle_gamma   90.00
#
_symmetry.space_group_name_H-M   'P 1'
#
loop_
_entity.id
_entity.type
_entity.pdbx_description
1 polymer ?
#
loop_
_entity_poly.entity_id
_entity_poly.type
_entity_poly.pdbx_seq_one_letter_code
_entity_poly.pdbx_strand_id
1 'polypeptide(L)'
;MAVEVTGAPFIGEVVASTYFSGPPSALFDDMAQCWTGWQGEKRWEEIDGVLSLAATATSVGHVTLLVRMSTNGGDYTATAVLRLEAGSLERIAEDVRTVFSP
;
A
#
# COMPACT_ATOMS: atom_id res chain seq x y z
N MET A 1 -20.18 15.30 -14.94
CA MET A 1 -19.35 14.18 -15.44
C MET A 1 -17.91 14.49 -15.08
N ALA A 2 -17.25 13.63 -14.30
CA ALA A 2 -15.81 13.68 -14.13
C ALA A 2 -15.31 12.23 -14.01
N VAL A 3 -14.48 11.84 -14.95
CA VAL A 3 -13.52 10.75 -14.82
C VAL A 3 -12.24 11.33 -15.39
N GLU A 4 -11.15 11.28 -14.64
CA GLU A 4 -9.84 11.38 -15.28
C GLU A 4 -8.81 10.52 -14.57
N VAL A 5 -8.15 9.68 -15.39
CA VAL A 5 -6.92 8.96 -15.08
C VAL A 5 -5.92 9.46 -16.11
N THR A 6 -4.86 10.14 -15.68
CA THR A 6 -3.85 10.66 -16.62
C THR A 6 -2.45 10.15 -16.32
N GLY A 7 -1.85 9.55 -17.35
CA GLY A 7 -0.44 9.19 -17.43
C GLY A 7 -0.11 7.79 -16.92
N ALA A 8 0.64 7.03 -17.72
CA ALA A 8 1.01 5.67 -17.38
C ALA A 8 1.87 5.63 -16.09
N PRO A 9 1.60 4.68 -15.18
CA PRO A 9 0.49 3.72 -15.27
C PRO A 9 -0.86 4.27 -14.77
N PHE A 10 -0.90 5.13 -13.75
CA PHE A 10 -2.12 5.84 -13.24
C PHE A 10 -1.73 6.76 -12.07
N ILE A 11 -2.49 7.85 -11.82
CA ILE A 11 -2.37 8.71 -10.61
C ILE A 11 -3.73 8.77 -9.92
N GLY A 12 -3.74 8.56 -8.60
CA GLY A 12 -4.91 8.75 -7.74
C GLY A 12 -4.47 9.37 -6.41
N GLU A 13 -5.31 10.22 -5.84
CA GLU A 13 -5.02 10.96 -4.61
C GLU A 13 -6.17 10.84 -3.62
N VAL A 14 -5.83 10.61 -2.36
CA VAL A 14 -6.74 10.62 -1.21
C VAL A 14 -6.07 11.29 -0.03
N VAL A 15 -6.84 11.95 0.82
CA VAL A 15 -6.36 12.51 2.08
C VAL A 15 -6.69 11.51 3.18
N ALA A 16 -5.65 10.89 3.75
CA ALA A 16 -5.77 9.83 4.76
C ALA A 16 -5.11 10.28 6.09
N SER A 17 -5.72 9.95 7.23
CA SER A 17 -5.17 10.26 8.56
C SER A 17 -4.33 9.11 9.13
N THR A 18 -3.05 9.36 9.43
CA THR A 18 -2.17 8.36 10.06
C THR A 18 -2.21 8.39 11.59
N TYR A 19 -3.00 9.29 12.20
CA TYR A 19 -2.96 9.55 13.64
C TYR A 19 -3.29 8.30 14.49
N PHE A 20 -4.29 7.51 14.08
CA PHE A 20 -4.72 6.32 14.81
C PHE A 20 -4.04 5.04 14.32
N SER A 21 -3.78 4.92 13.01
CA SER A 21 -3.25 3.71 12.37
C SER A 21 -1.73 3.67 12.26
N GLY A 22 -1.04 4.76 12.62
CA GLY A 22 0.39 4.94 12.37
C GLY A 22 0.72 5.14 10.88
N PRO A 23 2.00 5.33 10.54
CA PRO A 23 2.41 5.56 9.15
C PRO A 23 2.28 4.28 8.31
N PRO A 24 1.90 4.38 7.02
CA PRO A 24 1.85 3.23 6.11
C PRO A 24 3.20 2.50 5.98
N SER A 25 4.31 3.20 6.23
CA SER A 25 5.67 2.64 6.19
C SER A 25 5.85 1.41 7.08
N ALA A 26 5.10 1.32 8.20
CA ALA A 26 5.16 0.17 9.09
C ALA A 26 4.82 -1.16 8.39
N LEU A 27 3.90 -1.14 7.41
CA LEU A 27 3.59 -2.32 6.60
C LEU A 27 4.79 -2.72 5.73
N PHE A 28 5.50 -1.76 5.16
CA PHE A 28 6.64 -2.01 4.29
C PHE A 28 7.86 -2.49 5.09
N ASP A 29 8.08 -1.93 6.28
CA ASP A 29 9.10 -2.42 7.21
C ASP A 29 8.81 -3.88 7.62
N ASP A 30 7.55 -4.21 7.90
CA ASP A 30 7.14 -5.59 8.23
C ASP A 30 7.31 -6.56 7.04
N MET A 31 6.97 -6.12 5.81
CA MET A 31 7.23 -6.90 4.60
C MET A 31 8.73 -7.17 4.40
N ALA A 32 9.58 -6.16 4.59
CA ALA A 32 11.04 -6.30 4.46
C ALA A 32 11.64 -7.22 5.51
N GLN A 33 11.16 -7.18 6.77
CA GLN A 33 11.60 -8.11 7.81
C GLN A 33 11.21 -9.57 7.51
N CYS A 34 10.12 -9.77 6.75
CA CYS A 34 9.60 -11.08 6.37
C CYS A 34 9.86 -11.41 4.87
N TRP A 35 10.99 -10.95 4.30
CA TRP A 35 11.25 -11.06 2.85
C TRP A 35 11.25 -12.50 2.29
N THR A 36 11.52 -13.50 3.12
CA THR A 36 11.46 -14.93 2.73
C THR A 36 10.03 -15.45 2.52
N GLY A 37 9.03 -14.64 2.84
CA GLY A 37 7.61 -14.92 2.69
C GLY A 37 6.87 -14.94 4.02
N TRP A 38 5.54 -14.84 3.96
CA TRP A 38 4.63 -14.94 5.10
C TRP A 38 3.35 -15.68 4.71
N GLN A 39 2.62 -16.16 5.71
CA GLN A 39 1.30 -16.76 5.51
C GLN A 39 0.21 -15.72 5.76
N GLY A 40 -0.86 -15.76 4.97
CA GLY A 40 -1.98 -14.83 5.09
C GLY A 40 -1.68 -13.43 4.52
N GLU A 41 -2.46 -12.46 4.98
CA GLU A 41 -2.39 -11.06 4.54
C GLU A 41 -1.80 -10.18 5.64
N LYS A 42 -0.85 -9.32 5.26
CA LYS A 42 -0.43 -8.17 6.08
C LYS A 42 -1.23 -6.96 5.62
N ARG A 43 -1.82 -6.20 6.54
CA ARG A 43 -2.73 -5.10 6.22
C ARG A 43 -2.38 -3.84 6.99
N TRP A 44 -2.47 -2.71 6.32
CA TRP A 44 -2.54 -1.39 6.92
C TRP A 44 -3.78 -0.67 6.37
N GLU A 45 -4.50 0.04 7.22
CA GLU A 45 -5.71 0.74 6.83
C GLU A 45 -5.92 1.97 7.69
N GLU A 46 -6.35 3.04 7.02
CA GLU A 46 -6.73 4.27 7.67
C GLU A 46 -8.15 4.17 8.28
N ILE A 47 -8.41 4.92 9.36
CA ILE A 47 -9.61 4.75 10.20
C ILE A 47 -10.94 5.01 9.47
N ASP A 48 -10.97 5.96 8.53
CA ASP A 48 -12.13 6.32 7.74
C ASP A 48 -12.26 5.44 6.47
N GLY A 49 -11.32 4.51 6.24
CA GLY A 49 -11.36 3.55 5.14
C GLY A 49 -11.08 4.16 3.77
N VAL A 50 -10.52 5.37 3.73
CA VAL A 50 -10.21 6.08 2.47
C VAL A 50 -8.95 5.53 1.79
N LEU A 51 -8.06 4.91 2.55
CA LEU A 51 -6.86 4.24 2.06
C LEU A 51 -6.64 2.92 2.81
N SER A 52 -6.49 1.83 2.06
CA SER A 52 -6.07 0.54 2.61
C SER A 52 -5.00 -0.10 1.73
N LEU A 53 -4.03 -0.74 2.39
CA LEU A 53 -2.94 -1.49 1.79
C LEU A 53 -3.00 -2.93 2.31
N ALA A 54 -2.93 -3.89 1.40
CA ALA A 54 -2.95 -5.31 1.75
C ALA A 54 -1.87 -6.06 0.96
N ALA A 55 -1.07 -6.87 1.63
CA ALA A 55 0.06 -7.56 1.05
C ALA A 55 0.04 -9.05 1.33
N THR A 56 0.25 -9.84 0.29
CA THR A 56 0.45 -11.29 0.36
C THR A 56 1.79 -11.65 -0.25
N ALA A 57 2.42 -12.73 0.24
CA ALA A 57 3.65 -13.24 -0.31
C ALA A 57 3.56 -14.74 -0.59
N THR A 58 4.35 -15.17 -1.56
CA THR A 58 4.61 -16.58 -1.84
C THR A 58 5.97 -16.97 -1.26
N SER A 59 6.19 -18.27 -1.02
CA SER A 59 7.47 -18.79 -0.55
C SER A 59 8.62 -18.69 -1.56
N VAL A 60 8.34 -18.30 -2.80
CA VAL A 60 9.32 -18.12 -3.88
C VAL A 60 9.69 -16.65 -4.11
N GLY A 61 9.22 -15.74 -3.25
CA GLY A 61 9.65 -14.34 -3.24
C GLY A 61 8.80 -13.36 -4.04
N HIS A 62 7.67 -13.80 -4.63
CA HIS A 62 6.71 -12.85 -5.20
C HIS A 62 5.82 -12.26 -4.11
N VAL A 63 5.66 -10.93 -4.14
CA VAL A 63 4.76 -10.18 -3.28
C VAL A 63 3.70 -9.48 -4.12
N THR A 64 2.44 -9.56 -3.68
CA THR A 64 1.34 -8.81 -4.26
C THR A 64 0.86 -7.77 -3.26
N LEU A 65 0.93 -6.49 -3.64
CA LEU A 65 0.41 -5.36 -2.87
C LEU A 65 -0.86 -4.83 -3.54
N LEU A 66 -1.96 -4.89 -2.81
CA LEU A 66 -3.23 -4.28 -3.17
C LEU A 66 -3.33 -2.91 -2.52
N VAL A 67 -3.47 -1.88 -3.34
CA VAL A 67 -3.72 -0.50 -2.91
C VAL A 67 -5.17 -0.17 -3.24
N ARG A 68 -5.96 0.20 -2.25
CA ARG A 68 -7.34 0.65 -2.43
C ARG A 68 -7.50 2.06 -1.89
N MET A 69 -8.03 2.93 -2.72
CA MET A 69 -8.36 4.31 -2.42
C MET A 69 -9.87 4.50 -2.58
N SER A 70 -10.53 5.17 -1.64
CA SER A 70 -11.96 5.45 -1.72
C SER A 70 -12.25 6.91 -1.34
N THR A 71 -13.30 7.49 -1.91
CA THR A 71 -13.82 8.78 -1.42
C THR A 71 -14.53 8.58 -0.09
N ASN A 72 -14.56 9.62 0.75
CA ASN A 72 -15.42 9.63 1.94
C ASN A 72 -16.86 9.28 1.55
N GLY A 73 -17.43 8.25 2.19
CA GLY A 73 -18.76 7.70 1.86
C GLY A 73 -18.77 6.53 0.88
N GLY A 74 -17.63 6.20 0.25
CA GLY A 74 -17.46 4.98 -0.56
C GLY A 74 -18.00 5.05 -1.99
N ASP A 75 -18.54 6.20 -2.43
CA ASP A 75 -19.17 6.36 -3.75
C ASP A 75 -18.21 6.08 -4.93
N TYR A 76 -16.91 6.34 -4.74
CA TYR A 76 -15.87 6.04 -5.73
C TYR A 76 -14.74 5.25 -5.07
N THR A 77 -14.26 4.22 -5.77
CA THR A 77 -13.11 3.41 -5.36
C THR A 77 -12.15 3.23 -6.53
N ALA A 78 -10.86 3.41 -6.28
CA ALA A 78 -9.78 3.04 -7.18
C ALA A 78 -8.94 1.91 -6.54
N THR A 79 -8.59 0.91 -7.34
CA THR A 79 -7.81 -0.24 -6.88
C THR A 79 -6.63 -0.47 -7.81
N ALA A 80 -5.44 -0.58 -7.24
CA ALA A 80 -4.21 -0.95 -7.93
C ALA A 80 -3.61 -2.22 -7.34
N VAL A 81 -3.11 -3.10 -8.21
CA VAL A 81 -2.39 -4.31 -7.82
C VAL A 81 -0.95 -4.17 -8.29
N LEU A 82 -0.01 -4.09 -7.35
CA LEU A 82 1.42 -4.00 -7.60
C LEU A 82 2.06 -5.35 -7.34
N ARG A 83 2.84 -5.83 -8.31
CA ARG A 83 3.68 -7.01 -8.15
C ARG A 83 5.08 -6.56 -7.79
N LEU A 84 5.56 -7.00 -6.64
CA LEU A 84 6.87 -6.67 -6.10
C LEU A 84 7.70 -7.95 -5.98
N GLU A 85 9.01 -7.78 -6.02
CA GLU A 85 9.97 -8.87 -5.78
C GLU A 85 10.57 -8.74 -4.38
N ALA A 86 10.69 -9.87 -3.68
CA ALA A 86 11.20 -9.92 -2.31
C ALA A 86 12.56 -9.22 -2.15
N GLY A 87 13.47 -9.40 -3.11
CA GLY A 87 14.79 -8.76 -3.09
C GLY A 87 14.79 -7.23 -3.28
N SER A 88 13.62 -6.62 -3.49
CA SER A 88 13.47 -5.15 -3.53
C SER A 88 12.80 -4.58 -2.29
N LEU A 89 12.32 -5.41 -1.35
CA LEU A 89 11.49 -4.95 -0.23
C LEU A 89 12.24 -4.01 0.71
N GLU A 90 13.53 -4.25 0.98
CA GLU A 90 14.33 -3.38 1.83
C GLU A 90 14.46 -1.98 1.23
N ARG A 91 14.75 -1.89 -0.07
CA ARG A 91 14.83 -0.61 -0.78
C ARG A 91 13.48 0.10 -0.80
N ILE A 92 12.41 -0.63 -1.10
CA ILE A 92 11.06 -0.06 -1.11
C ILE A 92 10.67 0.46 0.29
N ALA A 93 11.01 -0.27 1.35
CA ALA A 93 10.74 0.18 2.72
C ALA A 93 11.48 1.47 3.05
N GLU A 94 12.74 1.61 2.63
CA GLU A 94 13.51 2.85 2.78
C GLU A 94 12.89 4.02 1.99
N ASP A 95 12.54 3.80 0.72
CA ASP A 95 11.91 4.81 -0.14
C ASP A 95 10.61 5.30 0.49
N VAL A 96 9.78 4.38 0.99
CA VAL A 96 8.50 4.70 1.65
C VAL A 96 8.71 5.42 2.97
N ARG A 97 9.69 5.00 3.80
CA ARG A 97 10.01 5.71 5.04
C ARG A 97 10.38 7.16 4.76
N THR A 98 11.13 7.44 3.69
CA THR A 98 11.52 8.81 3.33
C THR A 98 10.30 9.68 2.98
N VAL A 99 9.25 9.09 2.39
CA VAL A 99 8.01 9.81 2.06
C VAL A 99 7.15 10.09 3.28
N PHE A 100 7.15 9.18 4.27
CA PHE A 100 6.26 9.26 5.44
C PHE A 100 6.99 9.60 6.76
N SER A 101 8.25 10.00 6.70
CA SER A 101 8.99 10.54 7.86
C SER A 101 8.60 12.01 8.10
N PRO A 102 8.47 12.44 9.36
CA PRO A 102 8.18 13.84 9.72
C PRO A 102 9.33 14.80 9.36
#